data_AF-A0A0N7CGU6-F1
#
_entry.id   AF-A0A0N7CGU6-F1
#
_cell.length_a   1.000
_cell.length_b   1.000
_cell.length_c   1.000
_cell.angle_alpha   90.00
_cell.angle_beta   90.00
_cell.angle_gamma   90.00
#
_symmetry.space_group_name_H-M   'P 1'
#
loop_
_entity.id
_entity.type
_entity.pdbx_description
1 polymer ?
#
loop_
_entity_poly.entity_id
_entity_poly.type
_entity_poly.pdbx_seq_one_letter_code
_entity_poly.pdbx_strand_id
1 'polypeptide(L)' 'MRKLPDNENMYTFSEASEMIGKSRSYISLFLRRYKGDIPENAIIETNWSKYITDSGLAWLNQERAKKGRNSHPRDKKK' A
#
# COMPACT_ATOMS: atom_id res chain seq x y z
N MET A 1 8.48 -3.89 -18.45
CA MET A 1 8.05 -4.31 -17.11
C MET A 1 9.22 -4.12 -16.16
N ARG A 2 9.05 -3.41 -15.04
CA ARG A 2 10.13 -3.24 -14.05
C ARG A 2 10.43 -4.60 -13.43
N LYS A 3 11.70 -4.99 -13.34
CA LYS A 3 12.11 -6.21 -12.63
C LYS A 3 12.07 -5.91 -11.13
N LEU A 4 11.24 -6.64 -10.41
CA LEU A 4 11.35 -6.71 -8.97
C LEU A 4 12.58 -7.52 -8.58
N PRO A 5 13.18 -7.29 -7.41
CA PRO A 5 14.14 -8.24 -6.85
C PRO A 5 13.51 -9.63 -6.79
N ASP A 6 14.32 -10.67 -7.05
CA ASP A 6 13.87 -12.06 -7.28
C ASP A 6 13.09 -12.71 -6.10
N ASN A 7 12.99 -12.02 -4.96
CA ASN A 7 12.44 -12.50 -3.71
C ASN A 7 11.19 -11.72 -3.26
N GLU A 8 10.66 -10.82 -4.09
CA GLU A 8 9.54 -9.95 -3.73
C GLU A 8 8.21 -10.52 -4.21
N ASN A 9 7.35 -10.94 -3.27
CA ASN A 9 6.02 -11.42 -3.59
C ASN A 9 5.07 -10.25 -3.88
N MET A 10 4.04 -10.55 -4.66
CA MET A 10 2.98 -9.62 -5.03
C MET A 10 1.64 -10.17 -4.56
N TYR A 11 0.87 -9.32 -3.91
CA TYR A 11 -0.46 -9.66 -3.43
C TYR A 11 -1.47 -8.66 -3.98
N THR A 12 -2.66 -9.13 -4.31
CA THR A 12 -3.77 -8.19 -4.53
C THR A 12 -4.05 -7.43 -3.24
N PHE A 13 -4.64 -6.24 -3.36
CA PHE A 13 -5.03 -5.47 -2.17
C PHE A 13 -6.02 -6.22 -1.26
N SER A 14 -6.83 -7.13 -1.83
CA SER A 14 -7.74 -7.96 -1.04
C SER A 14 -6.98 -8.98 -0.21
N GLU A 15 -6.11 -9.77 -0.83
CA GLU A 15 -5.31 -10.80 -0.15
C GLU A 15 -4.45 -10.18 0.96
N ALA A 16 -3.71 -9.12 0.64
CA ALA A 16 -2.87 -8.46 1.61
C ALA A 16 -3.67 -7.82 2.76
N SER A 17 -4.92 -7.38 2.52
CA SER A 17 -5.79 -6.87 3.58
C SER A 17 -6.23 -7.99 4.52
N GLU A 18 -6.55 -9.16 3.99
CA GLU A 18 -6.94 -10.34 4.78
C GLU A 18 -5.76 -10.87 5.60
N MET A 19 -4.55 -10.92 5.01
CA MET A 19 -3.31 -11.31 5.70
C MET A 19 -3.03 -10.48 6.96
N ILE A 20 -3.42 -9.20 6.97
CA ILE A 20 -3.26 -8.29 8.12
C ILE A 20 -4.51 -8.21 9.01
N GLY A 21 -5.48 -9.11 8.82
CA GLY A 21 -6.71 -9.18 9.62
C GLY A 21 -7.65 -7.98 9.42
N LYS A 22 -7.77 -7.47 8.19
CA LYS A 22 -8.64 -6.34 7.83
C LYS A 22 -9.63 -6.72 6.73
N SER A 23 -10.63 -5.87 6.52
CA SER A 23 -11.56 -6.03 5.41
C SER A 23 -10.84 -5.90 4.07
N ARG A 24 -11.33 -6.62 3.04
CA ARG A 24 -10.74 -6.66 1.69
C ARG A 24 -10.48 -5.29 1.04
N SER A 25 -11.23 -4.27 1.43
CA SER A 25 -11.08 -2.90 0.93
C SER A 25 -10.05 -2.05 1.70
N TYR A 26 -9.50 -2.54 2.82
CA TYR A 26 -8.70 -1.76 3.75
C TYR A 26 -7.48 -1.11 3.10
N ILE A 27 -6.63 -1.88 2.41
CA ILE A 27 -5.41 -1.33 1.78
C ILE A 27 -5.77 -0.30 0.72
N SER A 28 -6.81 -0.55 -0.10
CA SER A 28 -7.24 0.41 -1.11
C SER A 28 -7.68 1.76 -0.50
N LEU A 29 -8.39 1.72 0.63
CA LEU A 29 -8.83 2.91 1.36
C LEU A 29 -7.67 3.58 2.09
N PHE A 30 -6.72 2.80 2.58
CA PHE A 30 -5.51 3.28 3.21
C PHE A 30 -4.69 4.11 2.22
N LEU A 31 -4.36 3.53 1.07
CA LEU A 31 -3.52 4.16 0.04
C LEU A 31 -4.13 5.43 -0.55
N ARG A 32 -5.46 5.54 -0.60
CA ARG A 32 -6.14 6.79 -1.00
C ARG A 32 -5.76 8.00 -0.14
N ARG A 33 -5.29 7.78 1.10
CA ARG A 33 -4.84 8.84 2.02
C ARG A 33 -3.38 9.27 1.81
N TYR A 34 -2.61 8.50 1.04
CA TYR A 34 -1.18 8.67 0.82
C TYR A 34 -0.86 8.91 -0.67
N LYS A 35 -1.83 9.40 -1.46
CA LYS A 35 -1.59 9.69 -2.88
C LYS A 35 -0.44 10.70 -3.02
N GLY A 36 0.67 10.27 -3.62
CA GLY A 36 1.89 11.09 -3.80
C GLY A 36 3.07 10.71 -2.90
N ASP A 37 2.81 10.01 -1.79
CA ASP A 37 3.80 9.64 -0.77
C ASP A 37 4.00 8.11 -0.66
N ILE A 38 3.52 7.37 -1.66
CA ILE A 38 3.67 5.91 -1.73
C ILE A 38 5.04 5.60 -2.38
N PRO A 39 5.89 4.76 -1.74
CA PRO A 39 7.15 4.34 -2.34
C PRO A 39 6.97 3.68 -3.71
N GLU A 40 7.89 3.92 -4.64
CA GLU A 40 7.76 3.48 -6.04
C GLU A 40 7.66 1.95 -6.20
N ASN A 41 8.27 1.19 -5.29
CA ASN A 41 8.24 -0.27 -5.26
C ASN A 41 7.10 -0.85 -4.39
N ALA A 42 6.34 -0.02 -3.68
CA ALA A 42 5.28 -0.49 -2.78
C ALA A 42 4.06 -1.01 -3.53
N ILE A 43 3.78 -0.45 -4.71
CA ILE A 43 2.64 -0.83 -5.55
C ILE A 43 3.13 -1.10 -6.96
N ILE A 44 2.65 -2.20 -7.52
CA ILE A 44 2.86 -2.53 -8.92
C ILE A 44 1.52 -2.49 -9.62
N GLU A 45 1.46 -1.67 -10.65
CA GLU A 45 0.30 -1.57 -11.51
C GLU A 45 0.57 -2.29 -12.82
N THR A 46 -0.31 -3.23 -13.13
CA THR A 46 -0.44 -3.86 -14.45
C THR A 46 -1.64 -3.25 -15.16
N ASN A 47 -1.82 -3.55 -16.44
CA ASN A 47 -2.98 -3.06 -17.22
C ASN A 47 -4.34 -3.46 -16.62
N TRP A 48 -4.39 -4.53 -15.82
CA TRP A 48 -5.65 -5.13 -15.34
C TRP A 48 -5.81 -5.07 -13.82
N SER A 49 -4.73 -4.85 -13.07
CA SER A 49 -4.75 -5.01 -11.62
C SER A 49 -3.61 -4.28 -10.92
N LYS A 50 -3.86 -3.90 -9.66
CA LYS A 50 -2.87 -3.31 -8.75
C LYS A 50 -2.53 -4.30 -7.66
N TYR A 51 -1.24 -4.40 -7.37
CA TYR A 51 -0.67 -5.31 -6.39
C TYR A 51 0.16 -4.52 -5.38
N ILE A 52 0.18 -4.99 -4.15
CA ILE A 52 1.12 -4.54 -3.13
C ILE A 52 2.23 -5.57 -3.01
N THR A 53 3.46 -5.10 -2.93
CA THR A 53 4.63 -5.95 -2.73
C THR A 53 4.87 -6.23 -1.25
N ASP A 54 5.78 -7.16 -0.94
CA ASP A 54 6.29 -7.35 0.42
C ASP A 54 6.84 -6.05 1.02
N SER A 55 7.64 -5.30 0.25
CA SER A 55 8.16 -4.01 0.70
C SER A 55 7.06 -2.96 0.93
N GLY A 56 6.03 -2.95 0.08
CA GLY A 56 4.86 -2.10 0.26
C GLY A 56 4.05 -2.45 1.49
N LEU A 57 3.91 -3.74 1.82
CA LEU A 57 3.21 -4.18 3.02
C LEU A 57 4.00 -3.82 4.29
N ALA A 58 5.32 -3.94 4.26
CA ALA A 58 6.20 -3.52 5.36
C ALA A 58 6.07 -2.00 5.62
N TRP A 59 6.15 -1.19 4.57
CA TRP A 59 5.92 0.26 4.65
C TRP A 59 4.53 0.58 5.21
N LEU A 60 3.48 -0.06 4.69
CA LEU A 60 2.10 0.17 5.17
C LEU A 60 1.97 -0.15 6.67
N ASN A 61 2.60 -1.21 7.15
CA ASN A 61 2.60 -1.57 8.56
C ASN A 61 3.32 -0.51 9.41
N GLN A 62 4.42 0.06 8.92
CA GLN A 62 5.11 1.18 9.58
C GLN A 62 4.21 2.43 9.64
N GLU A 63 3.60 2.82 8.52
CA GLU A 63 2.68 3.96 8.48
C GLU A 63 1.46 3.75 9.40
N ARG A 64 0.95 2.50 9.48
CA ARG A 64 -0.13 2.14 10.41
C ARG A 64 0.29 2.25 11.88
N ALA A 65 1.56 1.96 12.19
CA ALA A 65 2.10 2.01 13.55
C ALA A 65 2.40 3.44 14.02
N LYS A 66 2.63 4.39 13.10
CA LYS A 66 2.76 5.83 13.40
C LYS A 66 1.42 6.38 13.95
N LYS A 67 1.21 6.21 15.26
CA LYS A 67 0.03 6.70 16.00
C LYS A 67 -0.10 8.22 15.84
N GLY A 68 -1.17 8.68 15.17
CA GLY A 68 -1.61 10.07 15.22
C GLY A 68 -2.64 10.41 14.16
N ARG A 69 -3.70 11.15 14.51
CA ARG A 69 -4.67 11.72 13.54
C ARG A 69 -4.04 12.73 12.56
N ASN A 70 -2.73 13.03 12.72
CA ASN A 70 -1.97 14.06 12.01
C ASN A 70 -0.74 13.51 11.26
N SER A 71 -0.48 12.19 11.24
CA SER A 71 0.76 11.63 10.66
C SER A 71 0.83 11.66 9.13
N HIS A 72 -0.28 12.01 8.46
CA HIS A 72 -0.27 12.42 7.07
C HIS A 72 -1.38 13.46 6.84
N PRO A 73 -1.10 14.62 6.22
CA PRO A 73 -2.15 15.56 5.89
C PRO A 73 -3.08 14.87 4.89
N ARG A 74 -4.36 14.73 5.25
CA ARG A 74 -5.43 14.51 4.27
C ARG A 74 -5.17 15.49 3.14
N ASP A 75 -5.03 14.97 1.92
CA ASP A 75 -5.01 15.69 0.64
C ASP A 75 -5.51 17.12 0.85
N LYS A 76 -4.56 18.05 1.07
CA LYS A 76 -4.89 19.47 1.26
C LYS A 76 -5.33 19.92 -0.12
N LYS A 77 -6.62 19.76 -0.40
CA LYS A 77 -7.26 20.34 -1.58
C LYS A 77 -6.77 21.79 -1.69
N LYS A 78 -6.02 22.07 -2.76
CA LYS A 78 -5.80 23.45 -3.23
C LYS A 78 -7.15 24.03 -3.64
#